data_AF-A0A9X1MQK2-F1
#
_entry.id   AF-A0A9X1MQK2-F1
#
_cell.length_a   1.000
_cell.length_b   1.000
_cell.length_c   1.000
_cell.angle_alpha   90.00
_cell.angle_beta   90.00
_cell.angle_gamma   90.00
#
_symmetry.space_group_name_H-M   'P 1'
#
loop_
_entity.id
_entity.type
_entity.pdbx_description
1 polymer ?
#
loop_
_entity_poly.entity_id
_entity_poly.type
_entity_poly.pdbx_seq_one_letter_code
_entity_poly.pdbx_strand_id
1 'polypeptide(L)'
;MSELKVHTPPTTPQDVVILVHGTFAGREHEEGDAFWQRGSEVWDELENRLPDGVTLQEEGRLFHWSGENNERERLKGAKALLDYLQQFENAGQGYHLVGHSHGGSIIWMALRQATVDDIPLDNLRTWSTVGTPFLRHRTVNPISIANAINIIAGLFFLSHARQSLHQIFSVLHCAIFHPDHYAKTQVEILGRDVNLLDYLMYDHLGWLAIAGVIVMFFVFAQLASFFIGPVIESRRIRQELHAEQRVIQEYGRCWLGVWSPDDEAINGLRTTLHLDITFVGKVSAADRIFVSDYLGFLWIPYYWTVAPTFNYIVRPILNHFVRQYVSKAVQGNNRPSAELCNVSTAPIGDSEVNSIPALPYFIAQRITERANAKSKDIAPKLRALLGQKTLMAGLAAFNSELSGEELVHTSYFNDPDVLNLLTIHMALERGDRRYLMQAAAYHRQLLEWTRYFREMTGDWSGAELLDRILRDTPAEATTVQRRAAA
;
A
#
# COMPACT_ATOMS: atom_id res chain seq x y z
N MET A 1 28.31 -39.06 -33.85
CA MET A 1 27.01 -38.80 -34.49
C MET A 1 25.92 -39.21 -33.53
N SER A 2 25.42 -38.25 -32.75
CA SER A 2 24.21 -38.36 -31.94
C SER A 2 23.50 -37.02 -32.10
N GLU A 3 22.29 -37.09 -32.62
CA GLU A 3 21.56 -36.01 -33.26
C GLU A 3 21.42 -34.77 -32.38
N LEU A 4 21.87 -33.62 -32.91
CA LEU A 4 21.36 -32.32 -32.52
C LEU A 4 19.85 -32.35 -32.76
N LYS A 5 19.05 -32.46 -31.69
CA LYS A 5 17.66 -31.99 -31.74
C LYS A 5 17.74 -30.48 -31.88
N VAL A 6 17.67 -30.02 -33.12
CA VAL A 6 17.30 -28.65 -33.45
C VAL A 6 15.87 -28.48 -32.93
N HIS A 7 15.75 -28.03 -31.68
CA HIS A 7 14.49 -27.50 -31.19
C HIS A 7 14.27 -26.19 -31.95
N THR A 8 13.37 -26.24 -32.93
CA THR A 8 12.73 -25.03 -33.44
C THR A 8 12.13 -24.33 -32.22
N PRO A 9 12.54 -23.09 -31.89
CA PRO A 9 11.93 -22.36 -30.80
C PRO A 9 10.43 -22.18 -31.11
N PRO A 10 9.54 -22.22 -30.11
CA PRO A 10 8.17 -21.80 -30.33
C PRO A 10 8.21 -20.40 -30.92
N THR A 11 7.53 -20.22 -32.05
CA THR A 11 7.61 -19.04 -32.92
C THR A 11 7.04 -17.75 -32.32
N THR A 12 6.64 -17.79 -31.05
CA THR A 12 6.29 -16.63 -30.22
C THR A 12 6.66 -16.97 -28.76
N PRO A 13 7.35 -16.07 -28.02
CA PRO A 13 7.53 -16.26 -26.59
C PRO A 13 6.16 -16.37 -25.92
N GLN A 14 5.97 -17.38 -25.07
CA GLN A 14 4.73 -17.54 -24.30
C GLN A 14 4.61 -16.37 -23.31
N ASP A 15 3.42 -15.79 -23.21
CA ASP A 15 3.16 -14.75 -22.21
C ASP A 15 3.03 -15.41 -20.83
N VAL A 16 3.55 -14.76 -19.78
CA VAL A 16 3.55 -15.33 -18.43
C VAL A 16 2.58 -14.59 -17.52
N VAL A 17 1.83 -15.33 -16.70
CA VAL A 17 0.98 -14.76 -15.64
C VAL A 17 1.77 -14.63 -14.35
N ILE A 18 1.81 -13.42 -13.81
CA ILE A 18 2.46 -13.06 -12.55
C ILE A 18 1.37 -12.79 -11.51
N LEU A 19 1.32 -13.64 -10.50
CA LEU A 19 0.37 -13.56 -9.38
C LEU A 19 0.98 -12.73 -8.24
N VAL A 20 0.23 -11.74 -7.74
CA VAL A 20 0.69 -10.83 -6.68
C VAL A 20 -0.25 -10.91 -5.48
N HIS A 21 0.25 -11.44 -4.39
CA HIS A 21 -0.53 -11.69 -3.17
C HIS A 21 -0.83 -10.44 -2.35
N GLY A 22 -1.89 -10.51 -1.54
CA GLY A 22 -2.30 -9.47 -0.59
C GLY A 22 -1.51 -9.46 0.72
N THR A 23 -1.94 -8.60 1.64
CA THR A 23 -1.38 -8.57 3.01
C THR A 23 -1.66 -9.87 3.75
N PHE A 24 -0.74 -10.27 4.62
CA PHE A 24 -0.78 -11.50 5.42
C PHE A 24 -0.81 -12.82 4.64
N ALA A 25 -0.76 -12.76 3.30
CA ALA A 25 -0.63 -13.92 2.42
C ALA A 25 0.82 -14.23 2.03
N GLY A 26 1.79 -13.45 2.56
CA GLY A 26 3.22 -13.68 2.36
C GLY A 26 3.66 -14.98 3.04
N ARG A 27 4.31 -15.85 2.27
CA ARG A 27 4.87 -17.13 2.72
C ARG A 27 6.29 -17.25 2.17
N GLU A 28 7.19 -17.86 2.94
CA GLU A 28 8.58 -18.06 2.50
C GLU A 28 8.70 -19.08 1.34
N HIS A 29 7.76 -20.04 1.27
CA HIS A 29 7.75 -21.09 0.26
C HIS A 29 6.93 -20.67 -0.96
N GLU A 30 7.38 -21.06 -2.15
CA GLU A 30 6.68 -20.81 -3.42
C GLU A 30 5.71 -21.92 -3.80
N GLU A 31 5.74 -23.03 -3.07
CA GLU A 31 4.82 -24.17 -3.16
C GLU A 31 3.94 -24.18 -1.91
N GLY A 32 2.66 -24.48 -2.07
CA GLY A 32 1.72 -24.51 -0.96
C GLY A 32 0.26 -24.40 -1.39
N ASP A 33 -0.58 -23.94 -0.46
CA ASP A 33 -2.03 -23.88 -0.58
C ASP A 33 -2.56 -22.48 -0.94
N ALA A 34 -1.72 -21.44 -0.87
CA ALA A 34 -2.13 -20.10 -1.23
C ALA A 34 -2.29 -19.95 -2.74
N PHE A 35 -3.25 -19.12 -3.17
CA PHE A 35 -3.63 -18.98 -4.59
C PHE A 35 -2.49 -18.65 -5.56
N TRP A 36 -1.43 -18.02 -5.05
CA TRP A 36 -0.27 -17.57 -5.83
C TRP A 36 0.87 -18.59 -5.83
N GLN A 37 0.81 -19.61 -4.97
CA GLN A 37 1.83 -20.65 -4.84
C GLN A 37 1.59 -21.78 -5.85
N ARG A 38 2.69 -22.37 -6.32
CA ARG A 38 2.69 -23.54 -7.19
C ARG A 38 2.03 -24.74 -6.51
N GLY A 39 1.23 -25.48 -7.27
CA GLY A 39 0.54 -26.68 -6.81
C GLY A 39 -0.62 -26.43 -5.85
N SER A 40 -1.05 -25.18 -5.67
CA SER A 40 -2.32 -24.89 -5.01
C SER A 40 -3.50 -25.27 -5.91
N GLU A 41 -4.67 -25.58 -5.33
CA GLU A 41 -5.87 -25.89 -6.11
C GLU A 41 -6.21 -24.77 -7.10
N VAL A 42 -6.06 -23.51 -6.68
CA VAL A 42 -6.29 -22.36 -7.55
C VAL A 42 -5.25 -22.27 -8.66
N TRP A 43 -3.98 -22.56 -8.38
CA TRP A 43 -2.91 -22.59 -9.40
C TRP A 43 -3.26 -23.60 -10.50
N ASP A 44 -3.57 -24.83 -10.11
CA ASP A 44 -3.89 -25.92 -11.05
C ASP A 44 -5.17 -25.59 -11.83
N GLU A 45 -6.21 -25.07 -11.18
CA GLU A 45 -7.45 -24.68 -11.84
C GLU A 45 -7.23 -23.51 -12.81
N LEU A 46 -6.40 -22.52 -12.45
CA LEU A 46 -6.09 -21.40 -13.34
C LEU A 46 -5.28 -21.87 -14.55
N GLU A 47 -4.22 -22.66 -14.33
CA GLU A 47 -3.36 -23.22 -15.38
C GLU A 47 -4.17 -23.99 -16.43
N ASN A 48 -5.10 -24.84 -15.98
CA ASN A 48 -5.99 -25.60 -16.86
C ASN A 48 -6.96 -24.75 -17.69
N ARG A 49 -7.12 -23.46 -17.36
CA ARG A 49 -8.05 -22.53 -18.03
C ARG A 49 -7.34 -21.49 -18.88
N LEU A 50 -6.01 -21.39 -18.83
CA LEU A 50 -5.28 -20.35 -19.56
C LEU A 50 -5.47 -20.50 -21.08
N PRO A 51 -5.54 -19.37 -21.83
CA PRO A 51 -5.60 -19.41 -23.28
C PRO A 51 -4.28 -19.85 -23.90
N ASP A 52 -4.32 -20.23 -25.18
CA ASP A 52 -3.15 -20.78 -25.88
C ASP A 52 -1.98 -19.76 -25.91
N GLY A 53 -0.82 -20.22 -25.45
CA GLY A 53 0.40 -19.42 -25.38
C GLY A 53 0.48 -18.45 -24.20
N VAL A 54 -0.36 -18.65 -23.18
CA VAL A 54 -0.22 -18.06 -21.85
C VAL A 54 0.07 -19.17 -20.85
N THR A 55 1.05 -18.97 -19.97
CA THR A 55 1.41 -19.94 -18.93
C THR A 55 1.55 -19.29 -17.57
N LEU A 56 1.40 -20.10 -16.51
CA LEU A 56 1.85 -19.68 -15.19
C LEU A 56 3.38 -19.77 -15.12
N GLN A 57 3.97 -19.05 -14.17
CA GLN A 57 5.41 -19.02 -14.03
C GLN A 57 5.95 -20.32 -13.37
N GLU A 58 6.20 -21.33 -14.18
CA GLU A 58 6.79 -22.59 -13.72
C GLU A 58 8.26 -22.43 -13.31
N GLU A 59 9.05 -21.71 -14.10
CA GLU A 59 10.50 -21.59 -13.90
C GLU A 59 10.90 -20.33 -13.12
N GLY A 60 11.97 -20.45 -12.33
CA GLY A 60 12.55 -19.35 -11.58
C GLY A 60 11.80 -18.98 -10.30
N ARG A 61 12.13 -17.82 -9.74
CA ARG A 61 11.55 -17.34 -8.49
C ARG A 61 10.22 -16.64 -8.77
N LEU A 62 9.15 -16.99 -8.06
CA LEU A 62 7.90 -16.24 -8.11
C LEU A 62 8.08 -14.84 -7.50
N PHE A 63 7.28 -13.88 -7.98
CA PHE A 63 7.24 -12.57 -7.32
C PHE A 63 6.65 -12.69 -5.92
N HIS A 64 7.38 -12.18 -4.92
CA HIS A 64 6.98 -12.19 -3.52
C HIS A 64 7.38 -10.88 -2.84
N TRP A 65 6.54 -10.41 -1.92
CA TRP A 65 6.80 -9.24 -1.07
C TRP A 65 6.43 -9.54 0.38
N SER A 66 6.74 -8.65 1.32
CA SER A 66 6.62 -8.95 2.76
C SER A 66 5.20 -9.30 3.23
N GLY A 67 4.15 -8.88 2.53
CA GLY A 67 2.76 -9.09 2.96
C GLY A 67 2.37 -8.22 4.17
N GLU A 68 3.25 -7.33 4.63
CA GLU A 68 3.00 -6.48 5.78
C GLU A 68 1.92 -5.44 5.48
N ASN A 69 0.99 -5.24 6.42
CA ASN A 69 -0.06 -4.23 6.28
C ASN A 69 0.46 -2.82 6.60
N ASN A 70 1.41 -2.35 5.81
CA ASN A 70 1.88 -0.98 5.90
C ASN A 70 2.30 -0.39 4.53
N GLU A 71 2.03 0.91 4.34
CA GLU A 71 2.24 1.62 3.07
C GLU A 71 3.71 1.60 2.61
N ARG A 72 4.66 1.73 3.54
CA ARG A 72 6.09 1.66 3.23
C ARG A 72 6.48 0.31 2.61
N GLU A 73 5.99 -0.78 3.17
CA GLU A 73 6.26 -2.13 2.67
C GLU A 73 5.55 -2.38 1.33
N ARG A 74 4.34 -1.85 1.14
CA ARG A 74 3.68 -1.85 -0.18
C ARG A 74 4.48 -1.09 -1.23
N LEU A 75 5.02 0.09 -0.90
CA LEU A 75 5.89 0.87 -1.82
C LEU A 75 7.20 0.15 -2.14
N LYS A 76 7.81 -0.54 -1.16
CA LYS A 76 8.97 -1.41 -1.41
C LYS A 76 8.60 -2.57 -2.32
N GLY A 77 7.47 -3.23 -2.07
CA GLY A 77 6.93 -4.30 -2.91
C GLY A 77 6.67 -3.83 -4.34
N ALA A 78 6.13 -2.62 -4.51
CA ALA A 78 5.89 -2.02 -5.83
C ALA A 78 7.18 -1.73 -6.59
N LYS A 79 8.21 -1.21 -5.90
CA LYS A 79 9.54 -1.03 -6.51
C LYS A 79 10.15 -2.38 -6.89
N ALA A 80 10.08 -3.37 -6.00
CA ALA A 80 10.57 -4.72 -6.29
C ALA A 80 9.81 -5.37 -7.45
N LEU A 81 8.50 -5.14 -7.56
CA LEU A 81 7.70 -5.60 -8.69
C LEU A 81 8.17 -4.93 -9.98
N LEU A 82 8.39 -3.62 -9.97
CA LEU A 82 8.90 -2.92 -11.16
C LEU A 82 10.27 -3.46 -11.60
N ASP A 83 11.20 -3.63 -10.66
CA ASP A 83 12.52 -4.24 -10.93
C ASP A 83 12.38 -5.68 -11.47
N TYR A 84 11.36 -6.41 -11.01
CA TYR A 84 11.02 -7.75 -11.48
C TYR A 84 10.47 -7.73 -12.92
N LEU A 85 9.53 -6.84 -13.22
CA LEU A 85 8.91 -6.69 -14.54
C LEU A 85 9.93 -6.27 -15.61
N GLN A 86 10.93 -5.47 -15.24
CA GLN A 86 12.00 -5.06 -16.15
C GLN A 86 12.74 -6.25 -16.78
N GLN A 87 12.78 -7.41 -16.11
CA GLN A 87 13.40 -8.62 -16.65
C GLN A 87 12.63 -9.16 -17.85
N PHE A 88 11.30 -9.11 -17.81
CA PHE A 88 10.42 -9.52 -18.90
C PHE A 88 10.46 -8.50 -20.04
N GLU A 89 10.48 -7.20 -19.71
CA GLU A 89 10.66 -6.13 -20.69
C GLU A 89 11.98 -6.27 -21.47
N ASN A 90 13.09 -6.52 -20.76
CA ASN A 90 14.40 -6.73 -21.37
C ASN A 90 14.46 -8.02 -22.23
N ALA A 91 13.66 -9.03 -21.88
CA ALA A 91 13.55 -10.27 -22.63
C ALA A 91 12.57 -10.17 -23.81
N GLY A 92 11.80 -9.08 -23.93
CA GLY A 92 10.71 -8.95 -24.91
C GLY A 92 9.59 -9.97 -24.70
N GLN A 93 9.41 -10.44 -23.45
CA GLN A 93 8.41 -11.43 -23.10
C GLN A 93 7.16 -10.74 -22.56
N GLY A 94 5.99 -11.06 -23.14
CA GLY A 94 4.73 -10.52 -22.66
C GLY A 94 4.35 -11.09 -21.30
N TYR A 95 3.64 -10.30 -20.50
CA TYR A 95 3.19 -10.74 -19.19
C TYR A 95 1.83 -10.18 -18.80
N HIS A 96 1.13 -10.94 -17.93
CA HIS A 96 -0.16 -10.60 -17.36
C HIS A 96 -0.01 -10.50 -15.84
N LEU A 97 -0.56 -9.45 -15.23
CA LEU A 97 -0.52 -9.26 -13.78
C LEU A 97 -1.87 -9.59 -13.16
N VAL A 98 -1.90 -10.35 -12.06
CA VAL A 98 -3.12 -10.59 -11.28
C VAL A 98 -2.83 -10.29 -9.82
N GLY A 99 -3.40 -9.21 -9.30
CA GLY A 99 -3.24 -8.79 -7.91
C GLY A 99 -4.49 -9.06 -7.08
N HIS A 100 -4.32 -9.64 -5.91
CA HIS A 100 -5.40 -9.82 -4.94
C HIS A 100 -5.24 -8.86 -3.77
N SER A 101 -6.34 -8.27 -3.29
CA SER A 101 -6.32 -7.37 -2.14
C SER A 101 -5.26 -6.28 -2.33
N HIS A 102 -4.35 -6.08 -1.37
CA HIS A 102 -3.23 -5.15 -1.51
C HIS A 102 -2.16 -5.52 -2.56
N GLY A 103 -2.16 -6.75 -3.09
CA GLY A 103 -1.36 -7.11 -4.25
C GLY A 103 -1.76 -6.33 -5.50
N GLY A 104 -3.06 -6.05 -5.68
CA GLY A 104 -3.51 -5.13 -6.72
C GLY A 104 -3.08 -3.69 -6.47
N SER A 105 -3.02 -3.26 -5.20
CA SER A 105 -2.45 -1.95 -4.84
C SER A 105 -0.95 -1.86 -5.19
N ILE A 106 -0.20 -2.96 -5.06
CA ILE A 106 1.21 -3.05 -5.42
C ILE A 106 1.39 -2.93 -6.94
N ILE A 107 0.58 -3.64 -7.73
CA ILE A 107 0.57 -3.47 -9.19
C ILE A 107 0.31 -2.00 -9.54
N TRP A 108 -0.75 -1.41 -8.99
CA TRP A 108 -1.08 -0.01 -9.22
C TRP A 108 0.06 0.96 -8.85
N MET A 109 0.71 0.73 -7.70
CA MET A 109 1.87 1.50 -7.28
C MET A 109 3.07 1.32 -8.23
N ALA A 110 3.31 0.11 -8.74
CA ALA A 110 4.40 -0.17 -9.66
C ALA A 110 4.18 0.55 -11.01
N LEU A 111 2.96 0.52 -11.55
CA LEU A 111 2.63 1.23 -12.79
C LEU A 111 2.78 2.75 -12.65
N ARG A 112 2.34 3.32 -11.51
CA ARG A 112 2.57 4.75 -11.20
C ARG A 112 4.05 5.07 -11.08
N GLN A 113 4.84 4.21 -10.44
CA GLN A 113 6.28 4.41 -10.31
C GLN A 113 6.98 4.32 -11.67
N ALA A 114 6.62 3.37 -12.52
CA ALA A 114 7.13 3.25 -13.88
C ALA A 114 6.88 4.54 -14.69
N THR A 115 5.68 5.09 -14.59
CA THR A 115 5.30 6.36 -15.24
C THR A 115 6.09 7.57 -14.71
N VAL A 116 6.37 7.60 -13.40
CA VAL A 116 7.17 8.66 -12.77
C VAL A 116 8.65 8.56 -13.16
N ASP A 117 9.16 7.34 -13.25
CA ASP A 117 10.56 7.05 -13.58
C ASP A 117 10.82 6.96 -15.10
N ASP A 118 9.77 7.14 -15.92
CA ASP A 118 9.79 7.04 -17.39
C ASP A 118 10.30 5.68 -17.90
N ILE A 119 9.89 4.61 -17.20
CA ILE A 119 10.18 3.22 -17.54
C ILE A 119 9.04 2.68 -18.39
N PRO A 120 9.26 2.35 -19.67
CA PRO A 120 8.23 1.75 -20.52
C PRO A 120 7.95 0.30 -20.09
N LEU A 121 6.67 -0.05 -20.07
CA LEU A 121 6.19 -1.42 -19.82
C LEU A 121 5.44 -1.93 -21.06
N ASP A 122 6.14 -1.94 -22.20
CA ASP A 122 5.57 -2.22 -23.53
C ASP A 122 5.07 -3.67 -23.66
N ASN A 123 5.58 -4.58 -22.85
CA ASN A 123 5.22 -6.00 -22.86
C ASN A 123 4.13 -6.36 -21.85
N LEU A 124 3.63 -5.40 -21.05
CA LEU A 124 2.45 -5.60 -20.21
C LEU A 124 1.20 -5.83 -21.09
N ARG A 125 0.68 -7.06 -21.06
CA ARG A 125 -0.52 -7.45 -21.81
C ARG A 125 -1.78 -7.04 -21.08
N THR A 126 -1.94 -7.50 -19.84
CA THR A 126 -3.12 -7.18 -19.01
C THR A 126 -2.75 -7.05 -17.56
N TRP A 127 -3.55 -6.32 -16.81
CA TRP A 127 -3.48 -6.34 -15.35
C TRP A 127 -4.87 -6.42 -14.73
N SER A 128 -5.01 -7.29 -13.73
CA SER A 128 -6.28 -7.58 -13.08
C SER A 128 -6.15 -7.35 -11.58
N THR A 129 -7.19 -6.78 -10.99
CA THR A 129 -7.27 -6.51 -9.56
C THR A 129 -8.49 -7.17 -8.97
N VAL A 130 -8.29 -8.09 -8.01
CA VAL A 130 -9.34 -8.89 -7.38
C VAL A 130 -9.48 -8.46 -5.93
N GLY A 131 -10.66 -7.97 -5.54
CA GLY A 131 -10.94 -7.48 -4.19
C GLY A 131 -10.00 -6.36 -3.75
N THR A 132 -9.42 -5.58 -4.67
CA THR A 132 -8.36 -4.63 -4.35
C THR A 132 -8.92 -3.31 -3.80
N PRO A 133 -8.53 -2.88 -2.58
CA PRO A 133 -8.81 -1.54 -2.11
C PRO A 133 -7.82 -0.53 -2.72
N PHE A 134 -8.32 0.46 -3.45
CA PHE A 134 -7.52 1.57 -3.95
C PHE A 134 -7.54 2.72 -2.92
N LEU A 135 -6.42 2.87 -2.22
CA LEU A 135 -6.24 3.87 -1.18
C LEU A 135 -5.78 5.21 -1.79
N ARG A 136 -6.61 6.25 -1.66
CA ARG A 136 -6.24 7.61 -2.03
C ARG A 136 -5.79 8.41 -0.83
N HIS A 137 -4.61 9.01 -0.98
CA HIS A 137 -4.00 9.82 0.05
C HIS A 137 -4.05 11.29 -0.36
N ARG A 138 -4.39 12.15 0.60
CA ARG A 138 -4.21 13.59 0.49
C ARG A 138 -3.03 14.04 1.33
N THR A 139 -2.34 15.06 0.86
CA THR A 139 -1.28 15.72 1.62
C THR A 139 -1.90 16.51 2.76
N VAL A 140 -1.46 16.27 3.99
CA VAL A 140 -1.78 17.17 5.11
C VAL A 140 -1.00 18.46 4.92
N ASN A 141 -1.62 19.61 5.18
CA ASN A 141 -0.98 20.91 5.00
C ASN A 141 0.36 20.96 5.78
N PRO A 142 1.51 21.11 5.10
CA PRO A 142 2.81 21.13 5.77
C PRO A 142 3.01 22.39 6.62
N ILE A 143 2.18 23.42 6.43
CA ILE A 143 2.22 24.67 7.18
C ILE A 143 1.36 24.51 8.44
N SER A 144 1.93 23.85 9.45
CA SER A 144 1.41 23.87 10.81
C SER A 144 2.11 24.96 11.62
N ILE A 145 1.45 25.52 12.63
CA ILE A 145 2.07 26.47 13.57
C ILE A 145 3.33 25.87 14.21
N ALA A 146 3.30 24.57 14.52
CA ALA A 146 4.46 23.83 15.04
C ALA A 146 5.63 23.81 14.03
N ASN A 147 5.36 23.59 12.74
CA ASN A 147 6.40 23.64 11.71
C ASN A 147 6.95 25.05 11.50
N ALA A 148 6.11 26.09 11.61
CA ALA A 148 6.55 27.47 11.56
C ALA A 148 7.49 27.79 12.75
N ILE A 149 7.14 27.35 13.97
CA ILE A 149 8.00 27.48 15.15
C ILE A 149 9.33 26.74 14.94
N ASN A 150 9.29 25.52 14.43
CA ASN A 150 10.50 24.72 14.13
C ASN A 150 11.41 25.39 13.10
N ILE A 151 10.84 26.01 12.06
CA ILE A 151 11.61 26.79 11.06
C ILE A 151 12.28 27.99 11.72
N ILE A 152 11.54 28.77 12.52
CA ILE A 152 12.07 29.96 13.19
C ILE A 152 13.20 29.55 14.15
N ALA A 153 12.98 28.51 14.95
CA ALA A 153 14.00 27.95 15.83
C ALA A 153 15.21 27.42 15.05
N GLY A 154 14.99 26.71 13.94
CA GLY A 154 16.04 26.23 13.06
C GLY A 154 16.88 27.38 12.49
N LEU A 155 16.25 28.41 11.94
CA LEU A 155 16.93 29.59 11.40
C LEU A 155 17.74 30.33 12.47
N PHE A 156 17.23 30.38 13.71
CA PHE A 156 17.96 30.90 14.85
C PHE A 156 19.25 30.10 15.12
N PHE A 157 19.17 28.77 15.20
CA PHE A 157 20.37 27.94 15.41
C PHE A 157 21.34 28.01 14.24
N LEU A 158 20.85 28.07 13.01
CA LEU A 158 21.69 28.21 11.82
C LEU A 158 22.44 29.56 11.80
N SER A 159 21.78 30.65 12.18
CA SER A 159 22.43 31.97 12.19
C SER A 159 23.57 32.01 13.22
N HIS A 160 23.36 31.43 14.40
CA HIS A 160 24.36 31.35 15.46
C HIS A 160 25.50 30.40 15.09
N ALA A 161 25.20 29.23 14.53
CA ALA A 161 26.22 28.30 14.03
C ALA A 161 27.09 28.96 12.95
N ARG A 162 26.47 29.69 12.00
CA ARG A 162 27.19 30.44 10.95
C ARG A 162 28.08 31.52 11.55
N GLN A 163 27.58 32.27 12.52
CA GLN A 163 28.35 33.33 13.18
C GLN A 163 29.54 32.76 13.94
N SER A 164 29.36 31.65 14.67
CA SER A 164 30.44 30.95 15.36
C SER A 164 31.50 30.42 14.39
N LEU A 165 31.08 29.81 13.27
CA LEU A 165 32.01 29.36 12.22
C LEU A 165 32.77 30.52 11.59
N HIS A 166 32.09 31.63 11.28
CA HIS A 166 32.73 32.82 10.75
C HIS A 166 33.75 33.40 11.72
N GLN A 167 33.45 33.42 13.03
CA GLN A 167 34.39 33.84 14.06
C GLN A 167 35.63 32.93 14.08
N ILE A 168 35.44 31.61 14.12
CA ILE A 168 36.55 30.64 14.08
C ILE A 168 37.41 30.86 12.82
N PHE A 169 36.78 31.01 11.65
CA PHE A 169 37.49 31.25 10.40
C PHE A 169 38.23 32.60 10.37
N SER A 170 37.62 33.67 10.86
CA SER A 170 38.27 34.99 10.93
C SER A 170 39.49 34.98 11.85
N VAL A 171 39.42 34.25 12.96
CA VAL A 171 40.52 34.12 13.90
C VAL A 171 41.62 33.25 13.28
N LEU A 172 41.26 32.15 12.61
CA LEU A 172 42.21 31.29 11.89
C LEU A 172 42.92 32.05 10.75
N HIS A 173 42.18 32.83 9.96
CA HIS A 173 42.72 33.66 8.89
C HIS A 173 43.69 34.71 9.45
N CYS A 174 43.34 35.37 10.55
CA CYS A 174 44.23 36.31 11.23
C CYS A 174 45.51 35.62 11.74
N ALA A 175 45.39 34.43 12.34
CA ALA A 175 46.52 33.65 12.82
C ALA A 175 47.48 33.21 11.70
N ILE A 176 46.96 32.84 10.52
CA ILE A 176 47.76 32.37 9.38
C ILE A 176 48.43 33.53 8.64
N PHE A 177 47.69 34.61 8.35
CA PHE A 177 48.16 35.68 7.45
C PHE A 177 48.71 36.93 8.18
N HIS A 178 48.38 37.11 9.45
CA HIS A 178 48.82 38.25 10.27
C HIS A 178 49.28 37.82 11.69
N PRO A 179 50.29 36.94 11.80
CA PRO A 179 50.69 36.31 13.06
C PRO A 179 51.12 37.32 14.14
N ASP A 180 51.81 38.41 13.77
CA ASP A 180 52.27 39.44 14.73
C ASP A 180 51.11 40.21 15.37
N HIS A 181 50.04 40.45 14.61
CA HIS A 181 48.83 41.12 15.10
C HIS A 181 48.00 40.16 15.95
N TYR A 182 47.92 38.90 15.55
CA TYR A 182 47.24 37.85 16.28
C TYR A 182 47.89 37.59 17.65
N ALA A 183 49.22 37.48 17.72
CA ALA A 183 49.97 37.27 18.96
C ALA A 183 49.78 38.41 19.97
N LYS A 184 49.84 39.67 19.53
CA LYS A 184 49.55 40.83 20.40
C LYS A 184 48.14 40.79 20.98
N THR A 185 47.15 40.49 20.14
CA THR A 185 45.73 40.47 20.54
C THR A 185 45.41 39.30 21.50
N GLN A 186 46.07 38.15 21.33
CA GLN A 186 45.96 37.00 22.23
C GLN A 186 46.51 37.30 23.63
N VAL A 187 47.72 37.88 23.71
CA VAL A 187 48.36 38.23 24.99
C VAL A 187 47.53 39.25 25.78
N GLU A 188 46.86 40.18 25.09
CA GLU A 188 46.04 41.22 25.71
C GLU A 188 44.68 40.70 26.23
N ILE A 189 44.08 39.71 25.56
CA ILE A 189 42.74 39.17 25.90
C ILE A 189 42.80 37.94 26.81
N LEU A 190 43.73 37.01 26.56
CA LEU A 190 43.83 35.72 27.27
C LEU A 190 44.97 35.68 28.30
N GLY A 191 45.84 36.70 28.31
CA GLY A 191 46.98 36.78 29.23
C GLY A 191 48.03 35.67 29.05
N ARG A 192 47.96 34.93 27.93
CA ARG A 192 48.85 33.81 27.59
C ARG A 192 49.09 33.75 26.08
N ASP A 193 50.26 33.26 25.70
CA ASP A 193 50.67 33.05 24.32
C ASP A 193 50.23 31.64 23.88
N VAL A 194 48.96 31.48 23.50
CA VAL A 194 48.40 30.18 23.07
C VAL A 194 48.06 30.25 21.59
N ASN A 195 48.60 29.32 20.80
CA ASN A 195 48.28 29.23 19.38
C ASN A 195 46.81 28.77 19.22
N LEU A 196 46.05 29.37 18.29
CA LEU A 196 44.63 29.02 18.07
C LEU A 196 44.45 27.53 17.81
N LEU A 197 45.37 26.94 17.04
CA LEU A 197 45.35 25.53 16.71
C LEU A 197 45.50 24.69 17.98
N ASP A 198 46.36 25.12 18.90
CA ASP A 198 46.55 24.45 20.17
C ASP A 198 45.35 24.62 21.11
N TYR A 199 44.73 25.81 21.10
CA TYR A 199 43.48 26.04 21.82
C TYR A 199 42.34 25.17 21.28
N LEU A 200 42.16 25.10 19.96
CA LEU A 200 41.09 24.32 19.34
C LEU A 200 41.32 22.80 19.41
N MET A 201 42.56 22.33 19.33
CA MET A 201 42.90 20.90 19.27
C MET A 201 43.34 20.29 20.61
N TYR A 202 43.90 21.09 21.53
CA TYR A 202 44.48 20.58 22.77
C TYR A 202 43.89 21.20 24.04
N ASP A 203 43.13 22.30 23.97
CA ASP A 203 42.42 22.86 25.13
C ASP A 203 40.96 22.37 25.21
N HIS A 204 40.53 22.07 26.44
CA HIS A 204 39.18 21.58 26.70
C HIS A 204 38.11 22.61 26.32
N LEU A 205 38.40 23.90 26.46
CA LEU A 205 37.51 24.99 26.05
C LEU A 205 37.34 25.06 24.52
N GLY A 206 38.40 24.79 23.75
CA GLY A 206 38.33 24.72 22.29
C GLY A 206 37.49 23.54 21.80
N TRP A 207 37.66 22.35 22.41
CA TRP A 207 36.81 21.20 22.15
C TRP A 207 35.34 21.46 22.47
N LEU A 208 35.05 22.15 23.59
CA LEU A 208 33.68 22.56 23.95
C LEU A 208 33.08 23.52 22.92
N ALA A 209 33.84 24.46 22.39
CA ALA A 209 33.38 25.37 21.35
C ALA A 209 33.03 24.64 20.04
N ILE A 210 33.91 23.73 19.59
CA ILE A 210 33.67 22.89 18.40
C ILE A 210 32.45 22.00 18.60
N ALA A 211 32.36 21.32 19.75
CA ALA A 211 31.20 20.50 20.09
C ALA A 211 29.91 21.31 20.11
N GLY A 212 29.93 22.53 20.66
CA GLY A 212 28.79 23.45 20.64
C GLY A 212 28.31 23.77 19.23
N VAL A 213 29.22 24.09 18.30
CA VAL A 213 28.87 24.34 16.89
C VAL A 213 28.29 23.10 16.22
N ILE A 214 28.86 21.92 16.46
CA ILE A 214 28.35 20.65 15.92
C ILE A 214 26.93 20.38 16.45
N VAL A 215 26.70 20.57 17.76
CA VAL A 215 25.38 20.40 18.39
C VAL A 215 24.37 21.39 17.80
N MET A 216 24.75 22.66 17.59
CA MET A 216 23.87 23.64 16.96
C MET A 216 23.49 23.24 15.52
N PHE A 217 24.46 22.75 14.74
CA PHE A 217 24.18 22.26 13.39
C PHE A 217 23.30 21.01 13.39
N PHE A 218 23.53 20.08 14.32
CA PHE A 218 22.70 18.89 14.50
C PHE A 218 21.26 19.27 14.88
N VAL A 219 21.07 20.18 15.84
CA VAL A 219 19.74 20.68 16.23
C VAL A 219 19.06 21.37 15.05
N PHE A 220 19.78 22.20 14.30
CA PHE A 220 19.25 22.81 13.07
C PHE A 220 18.81 21.75 12.07
N ALA A 221 19.65 20.75 11.78
CA ALA A 221 19.34 19.68 10.83
C ALA A 221 18.10 18.88 11.27
N GLN A 222 17.97 18.57 12.56
CA GLN A 222 16.78 17.92 13.12
C GLN A 222 15.53 18.78 12.94
N LEU A 223 15.59 20.06 13.31
CA LEU A 223 14.47 21.00 13.14
C LEU A 223 14.07 21.18 11.67
N ALA A 224 15.06 21.29 10.78
CA ALA A 224 14.84 21.37 9.34
C ALA A 224 14.21 20.08 8.79
N SER A 225 14.61 18.91 9.28
CA SER A 225 14.06 17.62 8.82
C SER A 225 12.55 17.49 9.05
N PHE A 226 12.02 18.07 10.15
CA PHE A 226 10.58 18.11 10.43
C PHE A 226 9.78 18.90 9.39
N PHE A 227 10.41 19.82 8.65
CA PHE A 227 9.79 20.57 7.57
C PHE A 227 10.08 19.98 6.19
N ILE A 228 11.34 19.63 5.93
CA ILE A 228 11.79 19.12 4.63
C ILE A 228 11.07 17.82 4.29
N GLY A 229 10.93 16.89 5.24
CA GLY A 229 10.25 15.61 5.04
C GLY A 229 8.82 15.77 4.52
N PRO A 230 7.92 16.46 5.25
CA PRO A 230 6.56 16.74 4.79
C PRO A 230 6.46 17.44 3.43
N VAL A 231 7.38 18.37 3.13
CA VAL A 231 7.37 19.09 1.85
C VAL A 231 7.76 18.18 0.69
N ILE A 232 8.82 17.38 0.85
CA ILE A 232 9.22 16.38 -0.15
C ILE A 232 8.08 15.38 -0.37
N GLU A 233 7.49 14.89 0.72
CA GLU A 233 6.41 13.92 0.64
C GLU A 233 5.16 14.51 -0.01
N SER A 234 4.82 15.75 0.29
CA SER A 234 3.72 16.47 -0.36
C SER A 234 3.95 16.68 -1.86
N ARG A 235 5.21 16.90 -2.28
CA ARG A 235 5.56 16.94 -3.71
C ARG A 235 5.42 15.57 -4.35
N ARG A 236 5.91 14.52 -3.69
CA ARG A 236 5.80 13.14 -4.17
C ARG A 236 4.34 12.69 -4.36
N ILE A 237 3.47 12.94 -3.37
CA ILE A 237 2.04 12.61 -3.48
C ILE A 237 1.40 13.35 -4.67
N ARG A 238 1.76 14.61 -4.91
CA ARG A 238 1.27 15.34 -6.09
C ARG A 238 1.77 14.75 -7.41
N GLN A 239 3.04 14.35 -7.47
CA GLN A 239 3.58 13.66 -8.65
C GLN A 239 2.85 12.33 -8.89
N GLU A 240 2.60 11.55 -7.85
CA GLU A 240 1.84 10.30 -7.94
C GLU A 240 0.41 10.55 -8.44
N LEU A 241 -0.28 11.59 -7.94
CA LEU A 241 -1.62 11.98 -8.41
C LEU A 241 -1.63 12.34 -9.90
N HIS A 242 -0.61 13.04 -10.40
CA HIS A 242 -0.47 13.32 -11.83
C HIS A 242 -0.15 12.05 -12.64
N ALA A 243 0.63 11.14 -12.07
CA ALA A 243 0.94 9.86 -12.70
C ALA A 243 -0.30 8.96 -12.82
N GLU A 244 -1.28 9.03 -11.91
CA GLU A 244 -2.52 8.23 -12.01
C GLU A 244 -3.23 8.43 -13.35
N GLN A 245 -3.35 9.68 -13.80
CA GLN A 245 -4.01 10.01 -15.05
C GLN A 245 -3.27 9.42 -16.26
N ARG A 246 -1.93 9.50 -16.26
CA ARG A 246 -1.10 8.91 -17.32
C ARG A 246 -1.22 7.38 -17.32
N VAL A 247 -1.17 6.73 -16.16
CA VAL A 247 -1.30 5.27 -16.06
C VAL A 247 -2.67 4.82 -16.58
N ILE A 248 -3.76 5.51 -16.25
CA ILE A 248 -5.08 5.17 -16.78
C ILE A 248 -5.16 5.37 -18.29
N GLN A 249 -4.55 6.43 -18.83
CA GLN A 249 -4.51 6.65 -20.28
C GLN A 249 -3.72 5.57 -21.02
N GLU A 250 -2.62 5.10 -20.44
CA GLU A 250 -1.69 4.16 -21.07
C GLU A 250 -2.10 2.69 -20.84
N TYR A 251 -2.42 2.33 -19.60
CA TYR A 251 -2.68 0.95 -19.17
C TYR A 251 -4.14 0.70 -18.76
N GLY A 252 -5.01 1.71 -18.77
CA GLY A 252 -6.42 1.54 -18.37
C GLY A 252 -7.20 0.60 -19.29
N ARG A 253 -6.86 0.57 -20.59
CA ARG A 253 -7.51 -0.32 -21.57
C ARG A 253 -7.28 -1.80 -21.28
N CYS A 254 -6.15 -2.18 -20.67
CA CYS A 254 -5.82 -3.57 -20.37
C CYS A 254 -6.13 -3.97 -18.92
N TRP A 255 -6.85 -3.12 -18.18
CA TRP A 255 -7.25 -3.35 -16.81
C TRP A 255 -8.55 -4.18 -16.69
N LEU A 256 -8.61 -5.08 -15.71
CA LEU A 256 -9.84 -5.72 -15.23
C LEU A 256 -9.99 -5.55 -13.70
N GLY A 257 -11.11 -4.98 -13.28
CA GLY A 257 -11.47 -4.84 -11.86
C GLY A 257 -12.53 -5.87 -11.45
N VAL A 258 -12.19 -6.76 -10.53
CA VAL A 258 -13.10 -7.74 -9.94
C VAL A 258 -13.33 -7.39 -8.48
N TRP A 259 -14.58 -7.08 -8.11
CA TRP A 259 -14.95 -6.74 -6.74
C TRP A 259 -16.40 -7.11 -6.44
N SER A 260 -16.67 -7.40 -5.16
CA SER A 260 -18.01 -7.67 -4.63
C SER A 260 -18.51 -6.47 -3.79
N PRO A 261 -19.80 -6.11 -3.86
CA PRO A 261 -20.37 -5.09 -2.97
C PRO A 261 -20.27 -5.43 -1.49
N ASP A 262 -20.23 -6.72 -1.16
CA ASP A 262 -20.18 -7.24 0.20
C ASP A 262 -18.75 -7.47 0.71
N ASP A 263 -17.72 -7.02 -0.02
CA ASP A 263 -16.31 -7.21 0.36
C ASP A 263 -15.98 -6.49 1.69
N GLU A 264 -15.65 -7.28 2.71
CA GLU A 264 -15.47 -6.81 4.08
C GLU A 264 -14.22 -5.96 4.24
N ALA A 265 -13.15 -6.23 3.51
CA ALA A 265 -11.92 -5.46 3.61
C ALA A 265 -12.08 -4.07 3.00
N ILE A 266 -12.71 -3.99 1.82
CA ILE A 266 -12.98 -2.72 1.15
C ILE A 266 -13.95 -1.87 1.99
N ASN A 267 -15.06 -2.46 2.44
CA ASN A 267 -16.07 -1.76 3.22
C ASN A 267 -15.57 -1.39 4.63
N GLY A 268 -14.77 -2.27 5.25
CA GLY A 268 -14.11 -2.01 6.52
C GLY A 268 -13.19 -0.81 6.43
N LEU A 269 -12.30 -0.77 5.42
CA LEU A 269 -11.42 0.38 5.16
C LEU A 269 -12.21 1.66 4.88
N ARG A 270 -13.28 1.60 4.08
CA ARG A 270 -14.15 2.77 3.84
C ARG A 270 -14.77 3.30 5.13
N THR A 271 -15.21 2.41 6.02
CA THR A 271 -15.77 2.77 7.33
C THR A 271 -14.73 3.45 8.23
N THR A 272 -13.44 3.11 8.08
CA THR A 272 -12.38 3.76 8.87
C THR A 272 -12.27 5.27 8.62
N LEU A 273 -12.71 5.77 7.46
CA LEU A 273 -12.75 7.20 7.14
C LEU A 273 -13.70 7.98 8.07
N HIS A 274 -14.69 7.30 8.65
CA HIS A 274 -15.76 7.90 9.47
C HIS A 274 -15.82 7.32 10.89
N LEU A 275 -14.73 6.76 11.43
CA LEU A 275 -14.70 6.09 12.73
C LEU A 275 -15.02 7.01 13.93
N ASP A 276 -16.28 7.13 14.33
CA ASP A 276 -16.72 7.97 15.45
C ASP A 276 -16.59 7.30 16.83
N ILE A 277 -15.49 6.59 17.04
CA ILE A 277 -15.19 5.96 18.32
C ILE A 277 -14.47 6.96 19.24
N THR A 278 -14.93 7.04 20.49
CA THR A 278 -14.20 7.74 21.54
C THR A 278 -13.40 6.74 22.36
N PHE A 279 -12.08 6.80 22.26
CA PHE A 279 -11.15 5.92 22.98
C PHE A 279 -10.83 6.42 24.39
N VAL A 280 -10.95 7.74 24.61
CA VAL A 280 -10.62 8.35 25.91
C VAL A 280 -11.90 8.52 26.73
N GLY A 281 -11.95 7.78 27.85
CA GLY A 281 -13.01 7.89 28.85
C GLY A 281 -13.16 9.33 29.36
N LYS A 282 -14.38 9.69 29.74
CA LYS A 282 -14.59 10.95 30.47
C LYS A 282 -14.07 10.76 31.89
N VAL A 283 -13.36 11.75 32.41
CA VAL A 283 -13.10 11.81 33.85
C VAL A 283 -14.39 12.28 34.49
N SER A 284 -15.09 11.36 35.14
CA SER A 284 -16.25 11.65 35.97
C SER A 284 -15.97 11.18 37.39
N ALA A 285 -16.68 11.74 38.37
CA ALA A 285 -16.70 11.15 39.70
C ALA A 285 -17.19 9.70 39.58
N ALA A 286 -16.46 8.75 40.17
CA ALA A 286 -16.87 7.36 40.19
C ALA A 286 -18.16 7.18 41.01
N ASP A 287 -19.06 6.32 40.56
CA ASP A 287 -20.18 5.87 41.37
C ASP A 287 -19.63 5.17 42.62
N ARG A 288 -20.07 5.59 43.80
CA ARG A 288 -19.52 5.11 45.08
C ARG A 288 -20.10 3.74 45.39
N ILE A 289 -19.41 2.68 44.97
CA ILE A 289 -19.84 1.29 45.14
C ILE A 289 -18.93 0.56 46.13
N PHE A 290 -17.65 0.93 46.21
CA PHE A 290 -16.67 0.31 47.09
C PHE A 290 -16.36 1.18 48.33
N VAL A 291 -15.95 0.53 49.42
CA VAL A 291 -15.58 1.21 50.68
C VAL A 291 -14.40 2.19 50.47
N SER A 292 -13.50 1.87 49.53
CA SER A 292 -12.41 2.76 49.11
C SER A 292 -12.89 4.08 48.49
N ASP A 293 -14.09 4.12 47.92
CA ASP A 293 -14.62 5.29 47.22
C ASP A 293 -15.00 6.42 48.19
N TYR A 294 -15.25 6.09 49.46
CA TYR A 294 -15.51 7.05 50.53
C TYR A 294 -14.25 7.82 50.95
N LEU A 295 -13.04 7.26 50.71
CA LEU A 295 -11.77 7.99 50.85
C LEU A 295 -11.57 9.02 49.72
N GLY A 296 -12.36 8.91 48.63
CA GLY A 296 -12.38 9.84 47.50
C GLY A 296 -12.86 11.26 47.83
N PHE A 297 -13.37 11.52 49.05
CA PHE A 297 -13.80 12.85 49.49
C PHE A 297 -12.69 13.91 49.38
N LEU A 298 -11.43 13.51 49.62
CA LEU A 298 -10.26 14.39 49.48
C LEU A 298 -9.97 14.82 48.04
N TRP A 299 -10.50 14.07 47.06
CA TRP A 299 -10.31 14.31 45.62
C TRP A 299 -11.44 15.14 44.99
N ILE A 300 -12.48 15.53 45.74
CA ILE A 300 -13.63 16.30 45.22
C ILE A 300 -13.19 17.62 44.56
N PRO A 301 -12.31 18.46 45.15
CA PRO A 301 -11.86 19.69 44.51
C PRO A 301 -11.06 19.44 43.23
N TYR A 302 -10.34 18.32 43.18
CA TYR A 302 -9.59 17.87 42.00
C TYR A 302 -10.55 17.54 40.85
N TYR A 303 -11.65 16.83 41.10
CA TYR A 303 -12.66 16.58 40.05
C TYR A 303 -13.35 17.85 39.57
N TRP A 304 -13.57 18.85 40.42
CA TRP A 304 -14.24 20.10 40.01
C TRP A 304 -13.36 21.00 39.14
N THR A 305 -12.05 20.91 39.27
CA THR A 305 -11.10 21.79 38.56
C THR A 305 -10.42 21.06 37.39
N VAL A 306 -9.96 19.83 37.62
CA VAL A 306 -9.23 19.04 36.63
C VAL A 306 -10.18 18.34 35.67
N ALA A 307 -11.34 17.84 36.11
CA ALA A 307 -12.22 17.10 35.21
C ALA A 307 -12.81 17.98 34.09
N PRO A 308 -13.27 19.24 34.31
CA PRO A 308 -13.68 20.11 33.21
C PRO A 308 -12.53 20.42 32.27
N THR A 309 -11.37 20.83 32.82
CA THR A 309 -10.17 21.15 32.03
C THR A 309 -9.73 19.96 31.18
N PHE A 310 -9.68 18.77 31.77
CA PHE A 310 -9.36 17.54 31.08
C PHE A 310 -10.42 17.21 30.03
N ASN A 311 -11.71 17.20 30.38
CA ASN A 311 -12.77 16.77 29.47
C ASN A 311 -13.00 17.71 28.28
N TYR A 312 -12.76 19.02 28.44
CA TYR A 312 -12.98 20.02 27.39
C TYR A 312 -11.72 20.37 26.58
N ILE A 313 -10.52 20.25 27.16
CA ILE A 313 -9.27 20.63 26.48
C ILE A 313 -8.44 19.40 26.14
N VAL A 314 -8.07 18.60 27.15
CA VAL A 314 -7.11 17.50 26.99
C VAL A 314 -7.72 16.30 26.28
N ARG A 315 -8.95 15.93 26.63
CA ARG A 315 -9.66 14.75 26.12
C ARG A 315 -9.95 14.85 24.62
N PRO A 316 -10.43 15.97 24.05
CA PRO A 316 -10.59 16.09 22.60
C PRO A 316 -9.25 15.92 21.86
N ILE A 317 -8.18 16.49 22.40
CA ILE A 317 -6.82 16.39 21.85
C ILE A 317 -6.34 14.94 21.88
N LEU A 318 -6.34 14.29 23.05
CA LEU A 318 -5.93 12.88 23.20
C LEU A 318 -6.80 11.94 22.36
N ASN A 319 -8.12 12.15 22.35
CA ASN A 319 -9.03 11.32 21.57
C ASN A 319 -8.77 11.47 20.07
N HIS A 320 -8.48 12.69 19.58
CA HIS A 320 -8.07 12.92 18.21
C HIS A 320 -6.76 12.18 17.90
N PHE A 321 -5.73 12.29 18.75
CA PHE A 321 -4.46 11.59 18.57
C PHE A 321 -4.61 10.07 18.56
N VAL A 322 -5.35 9.49 19.51
CA VAL A 322 -5.58 8.04 19.58
C VAL A 322 -6.41 7.57 18.39
N ARG A 323 -7.48 8.29 18.03
CA ARG A 323 -8.30 7.97 16.83
C ARG A 323 -7.45 7.99 15.57
N GLN A 324 -6.60 9.02 15.39
CA GLN A 324 -5.68 9.12 14.25
C GLN A 324 -4.69 7.95 14.23
N TYR A 325 -4.11 7.59 15.37
CA TYR A 325 -3.15 6.48 15.45
C TYR A 325 -3.81 5.14 15.13
N VAL A 326 -4.97 4.84 15.74
CA VAL A 326 -5.72 3.60 15.50
C VAL A 326 -6.21 3.53 14.06
N SER A 327 -6.78 4.62 13.54
CA SER A 327 -7.24 4.70 12.14
C SER A 327 -6.08 4.44 11.18
N LYS A 328 -4.93 5.08 11.37
CA LYS A 328 -3.73 4.86 10.55
C LYS A 328 -3.19 3.43 10.66
N ALA A 329 -3.20 2.85 11.85
CA ALA A 329 -2.75 1.46 12.06
C ALA A 329 -3.67 0.47 11.34
N VAL A 330 -4.99 0.61 11.46
CA VAL A 330 -5.98 -0.25 10.78
C VAL A 330 -5.89 -0.10 9.26
N GLN A 331 -5.69 1.13 8.77
CA GLN A 331 -5.50 1.43 7.34
C GLN A 331 -4.13 0.98 6.81
N GLY A 332 -3.20 0.57 7.67
CA GLY A 332 -1.80 0.37 7.29
C GLY A 332 -1.13 1.64 6.75
N ASN A 333 -1.59 2.83 7.11
CA ASN A 333 -1.03 4.09 6.63
C ASN A 333 0.09 4.57 7.57
N ASN A 334 1.33 4.21 7.25
CA ASN A 334 2.55 4.71 7.92
C ASN A 334 3.28 5.78 7.09
N ARG A 335 2.63 6.36 6.09
CA ARG A 335 3.22 7.38 5.22
C ARG A 335 3.22 8.74 5.92
N PRO A 336 4.38 9.43 6.00
CA PRO A 336 4.44 10.73 6.66
C PRO A 336 3.57 11.75 5.89
N SER A 337 2.92 12.67 6.61
CA SER A 337 2.15 13.78 6.01
C SER A 337 1.06 13.37 5.01
N ALA A 338 0.61 12.12 5.06
CA ALA A 338 -0.47 11.58 4.25
C ALA A 338 -1.65 11.19 5.14
N GLU A 339 -2.85 11.56 4.70
CA GLU A 339 -4.10 11.07 5.26
C GLU A 339 -4.87 10.30 4.18
N LEU A 340 -5.40 9.15 4.56
CA LEU A 340 -6.33 8.42 3.70
C LEU A 340 -7.61 9.25 3.60
N CYS A 341 -8.01 9.61 2.38
CA CYS A 341 -9.21 10.40 2.12
C CYS A 341 -10.29 9.63 1.39
N ASN A 342 -9.93 8.58 0.63
CA ASN A 342 -10.91 7.72 -0.03
C ASN A 342 -10.40 6.28 -0.17
N VAL A 343 -11.35 5.35 -0.22
CA VAL A 343 -11.16 3.93 -0.53
C VAL A 343 -12.09 3.57 -1.68
N SER A 344 -11.49 3.33 -2.85
CA SER A 344 -12.18 3.02 -4.10
C SER A 344 -12.03 1.54 -4.48
N THR A 345 -12.95 1.04 -5.31
CA THR A 345 -12.90 -0.30 -5.94
C THR A 345 -12.20 -0.28 -7.29
N ALA A 346 -11.85 0.90 -7.79
CA ALA A 346 -11.18 1.13 -9.06
C ALA A 346 -10.04 2.16 -8.93
N PRO A 347 -9.01 2.08 -9.77
CA PRO A 347 -7.89 3.03 -9.81
C PRO A 347 -8.27 4.43 -10.34
N ILE A 348 -9.55 4.63 -10.70
CA ILE A 348 -10.06 5.80 -11.42
C ILE A 348 -10.71 6.84 -10.46
N GLY A 349 -10.83 8.10 -10.88
CA GLY A 349 -11.41 9.23 -10.13
C GLY A 349 -12.82 8.95 -9.57
N ASP A 350 -13.17 9.51 -8.41
CA ASP A 350 -14.43 9.22 -7.66
C ASP A 350 -15.72 9.40 -8.49
N SER A 351 -15.70 10.25 -9.53
CA SER A 351 -16.84 10.47 -10.44
C SER A 351 -17.12 9.30 -11.39
N GLU A 352 -16.11 8.47 -11.68
CA GLU A 352 -16.17 7.36 -12.65
C GLU A 352 -16.16 5.98 -11.96
N VAL A 353 -15.90 5.92 -10.65
CA VAL A 353 -15.89 4.65 -9.89
C VAL A 353 -17.29 4.05 -9.83
N ASN A 354 -18.33 4.86 -9.66
CA ASN A 354 -19.72 4.39 -9.58
C ASN A 354 -20.26 3.82 -10.89
N SER A 355 -19.60 4.07 -12.02
CA SER A 355 -19.96 3.49 -13.32
C SER A 355 -19.35 2.12 -13.59
N ILE A 356 -18.34 1.70 -12.82
CA ILE A 356 -17.68 0.41 -13.04
C ILE A 356 -18.50 -0.68 -12.35
N PRO A 357 -19.01 -1.68 -13.08
CA PRO A 357 -19.87 -2.68 -12.50
C PRO A 357 -19.11 -3.54 -11.49
N ALA A 358 -19.82 -3.91 -10.41
CA ALA A 358 -19.39 -5.00 -9.55
C ALA A 358 -19.50 -6.34 -10.29
N LEU A 359 -19.02 -7.42 -9.65
CA LEU A 359 -19.25 -8.77 -10.13
C LEU A 359 -20.73 -9.03 -10.44
N PRO A 360 -21.03 -9.88 -11.45
CA PRO A 360 -22.39 -10.34 -11.69
C PRO A 360 -23.05 -10.84 -10.40
N TYR A 361 -24.32 -10.48 -10.21
CA TYR A 361 -25.06 -10.78 -8.98
C TYR A 361 -25.00 -12.27 -8.59
N PHE A 362 -25.07 -13.18 -9.56
CA PHE A 362 -25.01 -14.62 -9.30
C PHE A 362 -23.64 -15.10 -8.78
N ILE A 363 -22.54 -14.46 -9.20
CA ILE A 363 -21.19 -14.76 -8.69
C ILE A 363 -21.04 -14.18 -7.29
N ALA A 364 -21.41 -12.90 -7.12
CA ALA A 364 -21.34 -12.23 -5.82
C ALA A 364 -22.17 -13.00 -4.76
N GLN A 365 -23.38 -13.42 -5.11
CA GLN A 365 -24.23 -14.23 -4.24
C GLN A 365 -23.59 -15.57 -3.88
N ARG A 366 -23.01 -16.30 -4.83
CA ARG A 366 -22.31 -17.58 -4.55
C ARG A 366 -21.13 -17.42 -3.61
N ILE A 367 -20.32 -16.38 -3.82
CA ILE A 367 -19.18 -16.08 -2.94
C ILE A 367 -19.68 -15.75 -1.53
N THR A 368 -20.71 -14.90 -1.42
CA THR A 368 -21.31 -14.52 -0.13
C THR A 368 -21.96 -15.72 0.58
N GLU A 369 -22.68 -16.59 -0.14
CA GLU A 369 -23.28 -17.80 0.42
C GLU A 369 -22.22 -18.79 0.94
N ARG A 370 -21.13 -18.97 0.19
CA ARG A 370 -19.99 -19.80 0.62
C ARG A 370 -19.33 -19.21 1.86
N ALA A 371 -19.06 -17.91 1.87
CA ALA A 371 -18.49 -17.22 3.02
C ALA A 371 -19.35 -17.42 4.27
N ASN A 372 -20.66 -17.13 4.17
CA ASN A 372 -21.63 -17.31 5.25
C ASN A 372 -21.70 -18.76 5.76
N ALA A 373 -21.56 -19.75 4.88
CA ALA A 373 -21.55 -21.16 5.27
C ALA A 373 -20.35 -21.50 6.16
N LYS A 374 -19.19 -20.88 5.90
CA LYS A 374 -17.93 -21.07 6.63
C LYS A 374 -17.76 -20.10 7.81
N SER A 375 -18.52 -19.01 7.87
CA SER A 375 -18.45 -18.02 8.97
C SER A 375 -18.80 -18.58 10.35
N LYS A 376 -19.44 -19.76 10.44
CA LYS A 376 -19.69 -20.46 11.73
C LYS A 376 -18.41 -20.72 12.52
N ASP A 377 -17.29 -20.85 11.82
CA ASP A 377 -15.98 -21.14 12.41
C ASP A 377 -15.25 -19.86 12.89
N ILE A 378 -15.79 -18.67 12.60
CA ILE A 378 -15.21 -17.38 13.03
C ILE A 378 -15.38 -17.16 14.54
N ALA A 379 -16.54 -17.50 15.12
CA ALA A 379 -16.85 -17.13 16.50
C ALA A 379 -15.88 -17.75 17.55
N PRO A 380 -15.45 -19.02 17.44
CA PRO A 380 -14.39 -19.57 18.28
C PRO A 380 -13.04 -18.84 18.11
N LYS A 381 -12.63 -18.56 16.86
CA LYS A 381 -11.38 -17.87 16.54
C LYS A 381 -11.36 -16.43 17.10
N LEU A 382 -12.50 -15.73 17.04
CA LEU A 382 -12.65 -14.40 17.61
C LEU A 382 -12.50 -14.40 19.14
N ARG A 383 -12.98 -15.45 19.82
CA ARG A 383 -12.77 -15.60 21.27
C ARG A 383 -11.29 -15.79 21.61
N ALA A 384 -10.55 -16.53 20.79
CA ALA A 384 -9.11 -16.70 20.94
C ALA A 384 -8.37 -15.36 20.78
N LEU A 385 -8.78 -14.52 19.80
CA LEU A 385 -8.25 -13.16 19.62
C LEU A 385 -8.42 -12.31 20.88
N LEU A 386 -9.61 -12.31 21.49
CA LEU A 386 -9.89 -11.56 22.72
C LEU A 386 -9.04 -12.01 23.91
N GLY A 387 -8.48 -13.23 23.87
CA GLY A 387 -7.57 -13.76 24.89
C GLY A 387 -6.10 -13.36 24.71
N GLN A 388 -5.73 -12.69 23.61
CA GLN A 388 -4.34 -12.35 23.30
C GLN A 388 -3.85 -11.11 24.05
N LYS A 389 -2.56 -11.09 24.40
CA LYS A 389 -1.94 -9.98 25.17
C LYS A 389 -1.93 -8.65 24.44
N THR A 390 -1.93 -8.65 23.11
CA THR A 390 -1.98 -7.43 22.29
C THR A 390 -2.93 -7.62 21.12
N LEU A 391 -3.62 -6.54 20.74
CA LEU A 391 -4.56 -6.54 19.61
C LEU A 391 -3.87 -6.93 18.29
N MET A 392 -2.63 -6.49 18.08
CA MET A 392 -1.88 -6.78 16.85
C MET A 392 -1.49 -8.26 16.75
N ALA A 393 -0.99 -8.87 17.83
CA ALA A 393 -0.74 -10.30 17.85
C ALA A 393 -2.03 -11.10 17.69
N GLY A 394 -3.14 -10.61 18.26
CA GLY A 394 -4.46 -11.22 18.10
C GLY A 394 -4.98 -11.18 16.66
N LEU A 395 -4.84 -10.06 15.96
CA LEU A 395 -5.24 -9.95 14.55
C LEU A 395 -4.38 -10.81 13.63
N ALA A 396 -3.06 -10.85 13.85
CA ALA A 396 -2.16 -11.69 13.07
C ALA A 396 -2.45 -13.19 13.26
N ALA A 397 -2.65 -13.63 14.51
CA ALA A 397 -3.01 -15.01 14.84
C ALA A 397 -4.38 -15.37 14.26
N PHE A 398 -5.37 -14.49 14.42
CA PHE A 398 -6.71 -14.68 13.85
C PHE A 398 -6.66 -14.83 12.32
N ASN A 399 -5.87 -14.01 11.63
CA ASN A 399 -5.72 -14.14 10.19
C ASN A 399 -5.04 -15.46 9.78
N SER A 400 -4.05 -15.93 10.55
CA SER A 400 -3.39 -17.22 10.28
C SER A 400 -4.27 -18.45 10.55
N GLU A 401 -5.32 -18.29 11.36
CA GLU A 401 -6.28 -19.35 11.68
C GLU A 401 -7.49 -19.37 10.74
N LEU A 402 -7.72 -18.33 9.94
CA LEU A 402 -8.77 -18.33 8.91
C LEU A 402 -8.37 -19.27 7.77
N SER A 403 -9.32 -20.07 7.29
CA SER A 403 -9.12 -20.93 6.12
C SER A 403 -9.10 -20.14 4.81
N GLY A 404 -9.39 -18.84 4.87
CA GLY A 404 -9.49 -17.98 3.69
C GLY A 404 -10.83 -18.12 2.97
N GLU A 405 -11.77 -18.89 3.51
CA GLU A 405 -13.11 -19.07 2.94
C GLU A 405 -14.20 -18.35 3.72
N GLU A 406 -13.90 -17.86 4.93
CA GLU A 406 -14.91 -17.34 5.84
C GLU A 406 -15.35 -15.90 5.53
N LEU A 407 -14.61 -15.21 4.66
CA LEU A 407 -14.85 -13.84 4.20
C LEU A 407 -15.00 -13.82 2.67
N VAL A 408 -15.84 -12.92 2.16
CA VAL A 408 -15.94 -12.67 0.72
C VAL A 408 -14.58 -12.27 0.16
N HIS A 409 -13.86 -11.41 0.89
CA HIS A 409 -12.59 -10.86 0.45
C HIS A 409 -11.52 -11.90 0.12
N THR A 410 -11.48 -13.02 0.83
CA THR A 410 -10.48 -14.08 0.64
C THR A 410 -10.96 -15.20 -0.27
N SER A 411 -12.25 -15.22 -0.61
CA SER A 411 -12.91 -16.35 -1.31
C SER A 411 -13.04 -16.19 -2.82
N TYR A 412 -12.58 -15.08 -3.41
CA TYR A 412 -12.78 -14.79 -4.84
C TYR A 412 -12.28 -15.91 -5.76
N PHE A 413 -11.05 -16.39 -5.56
CA PHE A 413 -10.44 -17.39 -6.45
C PHE A 413 -11.02 -18.80 -6.31
N ASN A 414 -11.79 -19.06 -5.25
CA ASN A 414 -12.48 -20.34 -5.07
C ASN A 414 -13.73 -20.43 -5.96
N ASP A 415 -14.11 -19.34 -6.61
CA ASP A 415 -15.20 -19.30 -7.56
C ASP A 415 -14.69 -19.47 -9.00
N PRO A 416 -15.10 -20.53 -9.72
CA PRO A 416 -14.57 -20.82 -11.05
C PRO A 416 -14.88 -19.73 -12.07
N ASP A 417 -15.96 -18.96 -11.89
CA ASP A 417 -16.31 -17.90 -12.82
C ASP A 417 -15.44 -16.65 -12.63
N VAL A 418 -14.85 -16.45 -11.44
CA VAL A 418 -13.81 -15.44 -11.25
C VAL A 418 -12.55 -15.81 -12.03
N LEU A 419 -12.14 -17.08 -12.01
CA LEU A 419 -11.02 -17.55 -12.83
C LEU A 419 -11.32 -17.40 -14.33
N ASN A 420 -12.52 -17.78 -14.76
CA ASN A 420 -12.95 -17.61 -16.14
C ASN A 420 -12.94 -16.13 -16.59
N LEU A 421 -13.32 -15.18 -15.72
CA LEU A 421 -13.23 -13.75 -16.03
C LEU A 421 -11.79 -13.31 -16.27
N LEU A 422 -10.83 -13.81 -15.49
CA LEU A 422 -9.40 -13.53 -15.67
C LEU A 422 -8.88 -14.08 -16.99
N THR A 423 -9.24 -15.32 -17.34
CA THR A 423 -8.76 -15.96 -18.56
C THR A 423 -9.44 -15.42 -19.82
N ILE A 424 -10.73 -15.07 -19.77
CA ILE A 424 -11.44 -14.34 -20.84
C ILE A 424 -10.75 -13.00 -21.11
N HIS A 425 -10.33 -12.29 -20.05
CA HIS A 425 -9.62 -11.02 -20.19
C HIS A 425 -8.26 -11.16 -20.88
N MET A 426 -7.49 -12.19 -20.52
CA MET A 426 -6.21 -12.52 -21.17
C MET A 426 -6.42 -12.93 -22.64
N ALA A 427 -7.42 -13.77 -22.90
CA ALA A 427 -7.78 -14.22 -24.25
C ALA A 427 -8.22 -13.06 -25.14
N LEU A 428 -8.94 -12.08 -24.58
CA LEU A 428 -9.38 -10.89 -25.30
C LEU A 428 -8.19 -10.05 -25.78
N GLU A 429 -7.21 -9.79 -24.91
CA GLU A 429 -6.03 -9.00 -25.28
C GLU A 429 -5.17 -9.72 -26.32
N ARG A 430 -5.05 -11.05 -26.22
CA ARG A 430 -4.33 -11.86 -27.21
C ARG A 430 -5.08 -12.03 -28.53
N GLY A 431 -6.37 -11.69 -28.58
CA GLY A 431 -7.22 -11.93 -29.73
C GLY A 431 -7.48 -13.41 -30.00
N ASP A 432 -7.47 -14.27 -28.96
CA ASP A 432 -7.77 -15.69 -29.07
C ASP A 432 -9.28 -15.91 -29.31
N ARG A 433 -9.67 -15.77 -30.59
CA ARG A 433 -11.07 -15.91 -31.01
C ARG A 433 -11.63 -17.29 -30.69
N ARG A 434 -10.81 -18.35 -30.74
CA ARG A 434 -11.27 -19.71 -30.47
C ARG A 434 -11.68 -19.85 -29.00
N TYR A 435 -10.83 -19.40 -28.10
CA TYR A 435 -11.12 -19.37 -26.67
C TYR A 435 -12.39 -18.56 -26.38
N LEU A 436 -12.50 -17.36 -26.96
CA LEU A 436 -13.66 -16.49 -26.73
C LEU A 436 -14.95 -17.08 -27.31
N MET A 437 -14.91 -17.78 -28.44
CA MET A 437 -16.09 -18.48 -28.99
C MET A 437 -16.52 -19.64 -28.08
N GLN A 438 -15.56 -20.39 -27.51
CA GLN A 438 -15.87 -21.43 -26.52
C GLN A 438 -16.48 -20.83 -25.25
N ALA A 439 -15.90 -19.74 -24.76
CA ALA A 439 -16.44 -19.01 -23.62
C ALA A 439 -17.83 -18.43 -23.92
N ALA A 440 -18.11 -17.99 -25.16
CA ALA A 440 -19.45 -17.54 -25.56
C ALA A 440 -20.50 -18.66 -25.56
N ALA A 441 -20.09 -19.90 -25.84
CA ALA A 441 -20.97 -21.06 -25.82
C ALA A 441 -21.31 -21.51 -24.38
N TYR A 442 -20.30 -21.58 -23.50
CA TYR A 442 -20.46 -22.14 -22.14
C TYR A 442 -20.65 -21.10 -21.03
N HIS A 443 -20.12 -19.89 -21.21
CA HIS A 443 -20.07 -18.82 -20.21
C HIS A 443 -20.62 -17.49 -20.76
N ARG A 444 -21.71 -17.56 -21.53
CA ARG A 444 -22.30 -16.39 -22.23
C ARG A 444 -22.53 -15.18 -21.31
N GLN A 445 -23.06 -15.40 -20.10
CA GLN A 445 -23.31 -14.35 -19.12
C GLN A 445 -22.03 -13.64 -18.67
N LEU A 446 -20.90 -14.36 -18.59
CA LEU A 446 -19.60 -13.76 -18.28
C LEU A 446 -19.15 -12.85 -19.42
N LEU A 447 -19.26 -13.29 -20.68
CA LEU A 447 -18.91 -12.45 -21.83
C LEU A 447 -19.78 -11.20 -21.95
N GLU A 448 -21.09 -11.32 -21.68
CA GLU A 448 -22.00 -10.17 -21.66
C GLU A 448 -21.60 -9.17 -20.57
N TRP A 449 -21.24 -9.65 -19.38
CA TRP A 449 -20.72 -8.80 -18.31
C TRP A 449 -19.36 -8.19 -18.68
N THR A 450 -18.42 -8.96 -19.24
CA THR A 450 -17.12 -8.46 -19.68
C THR A 450 -17.29 -7.39 -20.75
N ARG A 451 -18.20 -7.58 -21.72
CA ARG A 451 -18.54 -6.57 -22.73
C ARG A 451 -19.01 -5.28 -22.06
N TYR A 452 -19.96 -5.39 -21.14
CA TYR A 452 -20.47 -4.23 -20.40
C TYR A 452 -19.38 -3.53 -19.57
N PHE A 453 -18.52 -4.30 -18.91
CA PHE A 453 -17.36 -3.77 -18.18
C PHE A 453 -16.41 -3.00 -19.11
N ARG A 454 -16.12 -3.52 -20.31
CA ARG A 454 -15.30 -2.83 -21.33
C ARG A 454 -15.92 -1.52 -21.80
N GLU A 455 -17.24 -1.49 -22.01
CA GLU A 455 -17.97 -0.25 -22.35
C GLU A 455 -17.83 0.80 -21.23
N MET A 456 -18.03 0.41 -19.97
CA MET A 456 -17.93 1.32 -18.83
C MET A 456 -16.50 1.80 -18.53
N THR A 457 -15.48 1.04 -18.94
CA THR A 457 -14.06 1.43 -18.81
C THR A 457 -13.52 2.17 -20.04
N GLY A 458 -14.35 2.38 -21.08
CA GLY A 458 -13.97 3.11 -22.29
C GLY A 458 -13.23 2.28 -23.35
N ASP A 459 -13.10 0.96 -23.16
CA ASP A 459 -12.55 0.04 -24.18
C ASP A 459 -13.64 -0.40 -25.17
N TRP A 460 -14.03 0.52 -26.04
CA TRP A 460 -15.01 0.26 -27.10
C TRP A 460 -14.55 -0.82 -28.07
N SER A 461 -13.24 -0.96 -28.29
CA SER A 461 -12.67 -1.93 -29.23
C SER A 461 -12.85 -3.37 -28.74
N GLY A 462 -12.55 -3.63 -27.47
CA GLY A 462 -12.78 -4.92 -26.83
C GLY A 462 -14.27 -5.24 -26.72
N ALA A 463 -15.09 -4.24 -26.38
CA ALA A 463 -16.55 -4.40 -26.33
C ALA A 463 -17.14 -4.81 -27.70
N GLU A 464 -16.75 -4.16 -28.78
CA GLU A 464 -17.22 -4.48 -30.13
C GLU A 464 -16.77 -5.88 -30.60
N LEU A 465 -15.55 -6.30 -30.24
CA LEU A 465 -15.07 -7.65 -30.51
C LEU A 465 -15.92 -8.70 -29.78
N LEU A 466 -16.18 -8.50 -28.49
CA LEU A 466 -17.06 -9.39 -27.71
C LEU A 466 -18.49 -9.41 -28.26
N ASP A 467 -19.02 -8.27 -28.67
CA ASP A 467 -20.36 -8.17 -29.27
C ASP A 467 -20.47 -8.95 -30.59
N ARG A 468 -19.43 -8.90 -31.44
CA ARG A 468 -19.34 -9.74 -32.64
C ARG A 468 -19.30 -11.23 -32.29
N ILE A 469 -18.48 -11.63 -31.32
CA ILE A 469 -18.38 -13.02 -30.88
C ILE A 469 -19.71 -13.53 -30.31
N LEU A 470 -20.40 -12.73 -29.50
CA LEU A 470 -21.70 -13.06 -28.92
C LEU A 470 -22.83 -13.19 -29.96
N ARG A 471 -22.72 -12.48 -31.09
CA ARG A 471 -23.64 -12.61 -32.24
C ARG A 471 -23.33 -13.84 -33.09
N ASP A 472 -22.05 -14.09 -33.33
CA ASP A 472 -21.58 -15.18 -34.20
C ASP A 472 -21.74 -16.56 -33.55
N THR A 473 -21.76 -16.62 -32.22
CA THR A 473 -21.92 -17.87 -31.46
C THR A 473 -23.36 -17.99 -30.94
N PRO A 474 -24.20 -18.88 -31.52
CA PRO A 474 -25.53 -19.15 -30.98
C PRO A 474 -25.40 -19.72 -29.56
N ALA A 475 -26.27 -19.29 -28.65
CA ALA A 475 -26.33 -19.89 -27.32
C ALA A 475 -26.63 -21.39 -27.48
N GLU A 476 -25.75 -22.27 -26.98
CA GLU A 476 -26.09 -23.68 -26.93
C GLU A 476 -27.34 -23.85 -26.06
N ALA A 477 -28.32 -24.61 -26.55
CA ALA A 477 -29.44 -25.04 -25.74
C ALA A 477 -28.85 -25.89 -24.61
N THR A 478 -28.87 -25.36 -23.39
CA THR A 478 -28.35 -26.05 -22.20
C THR A 478 -29.16 -27.32 -21.99
N THR A 479 -28.73 -28.41 -22.61
CA THR A 479 -29.29 -29.73 -22.37
C THR A 479 -28.68 -30.15 -21.06
N VAL A 480 -29.36 -29.82 -19.95
CA VAL A 480 -28.98 -30.24 -18.60
C VAL A 480 -29.08 -31.77 -18.56
N GLN A 481 -28.07 -32.48 -19.07
CA GLN A 481 -27.83 -33.86 -18.71
C GLN A 481 -27.31 -33.85 -17.29
N ARG A 482 -28.25 -33.89 -16.33
CA ARG A 482 -27.98 -34.44 -14.99
C ARG A 482 -27.40 -35.84 -15.20
N ARG A 483 -26.08 -35.97 -15.19
CA ARG A 483 -25.44 -37.23 -14.80
C ARG A 483 -25.78 -37.43 -13.32
N ALA A 484 -26.85 -38.16 -13.08
CA ALA A 484 -27.08 -38.80 -11.80
C ALA A 484 -25.89 -39.74 -11.57
N ALA A 485 -25.03 -39.39 -10.60
CA ALA A 485 -24.05 -40.30 -10.07
C ALA A 485 -24.80 -41.39 -9.28
N ALA A 486 -24.59 -42.63 -9.70
CA ALA A 486 -24.82 -43.84 -8.93
C ALA A 486 -23.48 -44.29 -8.34
#